data_AF-A0AA36IBP9-F1
#
_entry.id   AF-A0AA36IBP9-F1
#
_cell.length_a   1.000
_cell.length_b   1.000
_cell.length_c   1.000
_cell.angle_alpha   90.00
_cell.angle_beta   90.00
_cell.angle_gamma   90.00
#
_symmetry.space_group_name_H-M   'P 1'
#
loop_
_entity.id
_entity.type
_entity.pdbx_description
1 polymer ?
#
loop_
_entity_poly.entity_id
_entity_poly.type
_entity_poly.pdbx_seq_one_letter_code
_entity_poly.pdbx_strand_id
1 'polypeptide(L)'
;MERVVVIERKTFLDVEVRSSATSRTRSWGPGDRIPRLAPVLFDLGSRLKGSTTTCEDVSDPATVTRESSTEPSPTQTSTDPCVFFSSQRGCALGAACGFRHGAGEITGPRPRKVTRDKLKAVIARVCKNLEDPTTHAKLQKLAGGCHYLRSLIIQKLNDDASSCARRHG
;
A
#
# COMPACT_ATOMS: atom_id res chain seq x y z
N MET A 1 -17.60 -49.30 -20.21
CA MET A 1 -16.42 -48.76 -19.50
C MET A 1 -15.87 -47.61 -20.33
N GLU A 2 -16.42 -46.41 -20.14
CA GLU A 2 -15.97 -45.20 -20.85
C GLU A 2 -14.70 -44.64 -20.22
N ARG A 3 -13.69 -44.36 -21.06
CA ARG A 3 -12.43 -43.73 -20.65
C ARG A 3 -12.56 -42.23 -20.84
N VAL A 4 -12.62 -41.48 -19.74
CA VAL A 4 -12.56 -40.02 -19.74
C VAL A 4 -11.10 -39.60 -19.98
N VAL A 5 -10.84 -38.94 -21.11
CA VAL A 5 -9.53 -38.38 -21.45
C VAL A 5 -9.47 -36.95 -20.92
N VAL A 6 -8.61 -36.72 -19.94
CA VAL A 6 -8.33 -35.38 -19.41
C VAL A 6 -7.36 -34.67 -20.36
N ILE A 7 -7.86 -33.68 -21.09
CA ILE A 7 -7.03 -32.84 -21.96
C ILE A 7 -6.54 -31.64 -21.13
N GLU A 8 -5.27 -31.71 -20.70
CA GLU A 8 -4.58 -30.55 -20.12
C GLU A 8 -4.35 -29.49 -21.20
N ARG A 9 -5.23 -28.49 -21.27
CA ARG A 9 -4.98 -27.29 -22.08
C ARG A 9 -4.01 -26.38 -21.32
N LYS A 10 -2.71 -26.54 -21.57
CA LYS A 10 -1.69 -25.53 -21.28
C LYS A 10 -1.99 -24.29 -22.12
N THR A 11 -2.75 -23.36 -21.56
CA THR A 11 -2.93 -22.03 -22.14
C THR A 11 -1.65 -21.23 -21.93
N PHE A 12 -0.75 -21.37 -22.90
CA PHE A 12 0.36 -20.46 -23.10
C PHE A 12 -0.24 -19.12 -23.50
N LEU A 13 -0.34 -18.20 -22.53
CA LEU A 13 -0.72 -16.82 -22.81
C LEU A 13 0.47 -16.15 -23.50
N ASP A 14 0.46 -16.13 -24.83
CA ASP A 14 1.24 -15.19 -25.62
C ASP A 14 0.77 -13.77 -25.28
N VAL A 15 1.48 -13.13 -24.36
CA VAL A 15 1.34 -11.70 -24.11
C VAL A 15 2.11 -11.00 -25.22
N GLU A 16 1.42 -10.65 -26.30
CA GLU A 16 1.91 -9.65 -27.24
C GLU A 16 2.04 -8.32 -26.51
N VAL A 17 3.29 -7.98 -26.16
CA VAL A 17 3.66 -6.64 -25.72
C VAL A 17 3.55 -5.75 -26.95
N ARG A 18 2.38 -5.12 -27.12
CA ARG A 18 2.15 -4.08 -28.12
C ARG A 18 3.04 -2.88 -27.76
N SER A 19 4.18 -2.79 -28.44
CA SER A 19 5.17 -1.72 -28.31
C SER A 19 4.51 -0.39 -28.71
N SER A 20 4.00 0.36 -27.75
CA SER A 20 3.63 1.75 -27.98
C SER A 20 4.90 2.53 -28.34
N ALA A 21 4.82 3.24 -29.47
CA ALA A 21 5.91 3.99 -30.08
C ALA A 21 6.72 4.75 -29.03
N THR A 22 8.00 4.40 -28.92
CA THR A 22 8.97 5.08 -28.09
C THR A 22 9.07 6.52 -28.58
N SER A 23 8.57 7.45 -27.76
CA SER A 23 8.94 8.86 -27.86
C SER A 23 10.46 8.90 -27.79
N ARG A 24 11.11 9.24 -28.92
CA ARG A 24 12.56 9.38 -29.02
C ARG A 24 13.02 10.31 -27.90
N THR A 25 13.69 9.75 -26.91
CA THR A 25 14.45 10.50 -25.92
C THR A 25 15.42 11.38 -26.70
N ARG A 26 15.18 12.70 -26.67
CA ARG A 26 16.15 13.68 -27.16
C ARG A 26 17.44 13.46 -26.38
N SER A 27 18.46 12.95 -27.06
CA SER A 27 19.82 12.94 -26.56
C SER A 27 20.24 14.40 -26.40
N TRP A 28 20.42 14.84 -25.16
CA TRP A 28 21.00 16.15 -24.87
C TRP A 28 22.43 16.17 -25.40
N GLY A 29 22.71 17.07 -26.33
CA GLY A 29 24.03 17.22 -26.91
C GLY A 29 24.95 18.00 -25.98
N PRO A 30 26.28 17.83 -26.08
CA PRO A 30 27.23 18.69 -25.41
C PRO A 30 27.12 20.11 -26.00
N GLY A 31 26.34 20.97 -25.34
CA GLY A 31 26.07 22.34 -25.79
C GLY A 31 24.66 22.85 -25.49
N ASP A 32 23.72 21.97 -25.10
CA ASP A 32 22.37 22.40 -24.72
C ASP A 32 22.42 23.24 -23.44
N ARG A 33 22.13 24.53 -23.56
CA ARG A 33 22.05 25.47 -22.44
C ARG A 33 20.88 25.05 -21.55
N ILE A 34 21.19 24.55 -20.36
CA ILE A 34 20.21 24.28 -19.31
C ILE A 34 19.40 25.56 -19.10
N PRO A 35 18.06 25.55 -19.22
CA PRO A 35 17.26 26.70 -18.86
C PRO A 35 17.53 27.03 -17.39
N ARG A 36 18.09 28.22 -17.14
CA ARG A 36 18.26 28.79 -15.80
C ARG A 36 16.87 28.92 -15.18
N LEU A 37 16.42 27.88 -14.48
CA LEU A 37 15.26 27.98 -13.60
C LEU A 37 15.66 28.93 -12.47
N ALA A 38 14.98 30.07 -12.41
CA ALA A 38 15.16 31.06 -11.37
C ALA A 38 14.90 30.44 -9.99
N PRO A 39 15.67 30.81 -8.95
CA PRO A 39 15.39 30.39 -7.59
C PRO A 39 14.08 31.04 -7.14
N VAL A 40 13.00 30.26 -7.09
CA VAL A 40 11.81 30.60 -6.33
C VAL A 40 12.18 30.45 -4.85
N LEU A 41 12.40 31.59 -4.20
CA LEU A 41 12.40 31.73 -2.74
C LEU A 41 11.08 31.13 -2.21
N PHE A 42 11.17 29.98 -1.55
CA PHE A 42 10.08 29.47 -0.74
C PHE A 42 10.01 30.29 0.55
N ASP A 43 9.00 31.15 0.61
CA ASP A 43 8.63 31.93 1.79
C ASP A 43 7.99 30.99 2.83
N LEU A 44 8.78 30.56 3.81
CA LEU A 44 8.34 29.73 4.96
C LEU A 44 7.94 30.62 6.16
N GLY A 45 7.14 31.65 5.91
CA GLY A 45 6.67 32.57 6.94
C GLY A 45 5.15 32.61 7.05
N SER A 46 4.53 31.67 7.77
CA SER A 46 3.14 31.71 8.30
C SER A 46 2.73 30.30 8.78
N ARG A 47 2.05 30.01 9.89
CA ARG A 47 1.26 30.80 10.82
C ARG A 47 0.90 29.87 12.00
N LEU A 48 1.68 29.86 13.07
CA LEU A 48 1.24 29.25 14.34
C LEU A 48 0.37 30.29 15.06
N LYS A 49 -0.95 30.24 14.83
CA LYS A 49 -1.93 30.91 15.69
C LYS A 49 -2.62 29.84 16.51
N GLY A 50 -2.39 29.93 17.82
CA GLY A 50 -2.81 28.97 18.82
C GLY A 50 -4.31 28.79 18.92
N SER A 51 -4.68 27.60 19.37
CA SER A 51 -5.99 27.31 19.93
C SER A 51 -5.75 26.93 21.39
N THR A 52 -5.87 27.92 22.27
CA THR A 52 -6.08 27.70 23.70
C THR A 52 -7.49 27.14 23.86
N THR A 53 -7.63 25.82 23.81
CA THR A 53 -8.88 25.17 24.20
C THR A 53 -8.86 25.08 25.72
N THR A 54 -9.66 25.94 26.34
CA THR A 54 -10.03 25.93 27.76
C THR A 54 -10.58 24.56 28.15
N CYS A 55 -9.97 23.96 29.15
CA CYS A 55 -10.47 22.80 29.86
C CYS A 55 -11.51 23.27 30.88
N GLU A 56 -12.79 22.95 30.64
CA GLU A 56 -13.81 23.05 31.68
C GLU A 56 -13.75 21.80 32.56
N ASP A 57 -13.67 22.09 33.86
CA ASP A 57 -13.65 21.20 35.00
C ASP A 57 -15.09 20.74 35.28
N VAL A 58 -15.39 19.45 35.08
CA VAL A 58 -16.61 18.82 35.60
C VAL A 58 -16.21 17.58 36.39
N SER A 59 -16.09 17.80 37.69
CA SER A 59 -16.06 16.76 38.71
C SER A 59 -17.48 16.19 38.89
N ASP A 60 -17.66 14.90 38.59
CA ASP A 60 -18.67 14.07 39.27
C ASP A 60 -18.12 12.64 39.49
N PRO A 61 -17.94 12.21 40.75
CA PRO A 61 -17.45 10.89 41.12
C PRO A 61 -18.63 9.92 41.34
N ALA A 62 -18.90 9.05 40.37
CA ALA A 62 -19.79 7.90 40.59
C ALA A 62 -19.29 6.66 39.83
N THR A 63 -18.54 5.85 40.60
CA THR A 63 -18.30 4.42 40.49
C THR A 63 -19.34 3.68 39.64
N VAL A 64 -19.04 3.47 38.36
CA VAL A 64 -19.53 2.29 37.64
C VAL A 64 -18.31 1.49 37.26
N THR A 65 -18.07 0.45 38.05
CA THR A 65 -17.19 -0.68 37.78
C THR A 65 -17.61 -1.29 36.46
N ARG A 66 -17.21 -0.67 35.35
CA ARG A 66 -17.39 -1.24 34.03
C ARG A 66 -16.21 -2.15 33.81
N GLU A 67 -16.45 -3.41 34.18
CA GLU A 67 -15.60 -4.57 33.96
C GLU A 67 -14.79 -4.36 32.69
N SER A 68 -13.50 -4.06 32.89
CA SER A 68 -12.47 -4.25 31.89
C SER A 68 -12.46 -5.74 31.57
N SER A 69 -13.40 -6.12 30.69
CA SER A 69 -13.38 -7.38 29.98
C SER A 69 -12.08 -7.35 29.20
N THR A 70 -11.06 -7.92 29.83
CA THR A 70 -9.79 -8.30 29.24
C THR A 70 -10.12 -9.47 28.34
N GLU A 71 -10.88 -9.17 27.28
CA GLU A 71 -11.20 -10.12 26.24
C GLU A 71 -9.85 -10.49 25.61
N PRO A 72 -9.51 -11.78 25.54
CA PRO A 72 -8.19 -12.21 25.12
C PRO A 72 -7.92 -11.63 23.74
N SER A 73 -6.99 -10.66 23.69
CA SER A 73 -6.51 -10.08 22.45
C SER A 73 -6.23 -11.25 21.50
N PRO A 74 -6.89 -11.30 20.33
CA PRO A 74 -6.72 -12.40 19.40
C PRO A 74 -5.22 -12.59 19.19
N THR A 75 -4.76 -13.78 19.51
CA THR A 75 -3.35 -14.14 19.42
C THR A 75 -2.95 -13.98 17.96
N GLN A 76 -2.13 -12.97 17.68
CA GLN A 76 -1.54 -12.76 16.37
C GLN A 76 -0.65 -13.98 16.08
N THR A 77 -1.22 -15.00 15.44
CA THR A 77 -0.52 -16.26 15.17
C THR A 77 0.48 -16.12 14.03
N SER A 78 0.38 -15.06 13.22
CA SER A 78 1.29 -14.83 12.12
C SER A 78 2.41 -13.84 12.49
N THR A 79 3.64 -14.25 12.20
CA THR A 79 4.84 -13.41 12.29
C THR A 79 4.82 -12.28 11.25
N ASP A 80 4.05 -12.48 10.17
CA ASP A 80 3.96 -11.58 9.03
C ASP A 80 3.19 -10.31 9.37
N PRO A 81 3.75 -9.14 9.07
CA PRO A 81 3.11 -7.88 9.39
C PRO A 81 2.01 -7.51 8.38
N CYS A 82 0.92 -6.94 8.88
CA CYS A 82 -0.21 -6.51 8.08
C CYS A 82 0.19 -5.39 7.10
N VAL A 83 -0.16 -5.53 5.83
CA VAL A 83 0.15 -4.53 4.80
C VAL A 83 -0.82 -3.35 4.87
N PHE A 84 -2.09 -3.65 5.14
CA PHE A 84 -3.17 -2.65 5.20
C PHE A 84 -3.01 -1.73 6.41
N PHE A 85 -2.49 -2.26 7.52
CA PHE A 85 -2.19 -1.45 8.71
C PHE A 85 -1.19 -0.33 8.43
N SER A 86 -0.18 -0.58 7.57
CA SER A 86 0.81 0.42 7.18
C SER A 86 0.34 1.36 6.05
N SER A 87 -0.85 1.13 5.49
CA SER A 87 -1.44 2.02 4.50
C SER A 87 -2.12 3.21 5.17
N GLN A 88 -2.32 4.30 4.44
CA GLN A 88 -2.99 5.50 4.93
C GLN A 88 -4.44 5.25 5.33
N ARG A 89 -5.09 4.23 4.75
CA ARG A 89 -6.45 3.81 5.11
C ARG A 89 -6.51 3.01 6.42
N GLY A 90 -5.39 2.42 6.84
CA GLY A 90 -5.36 1.46 7.95
C GLY A 90 -5.97 0.10 7.59
N CYS A 91 -5.90 -0.84 8.54
CA CYS A 91 -6.50 -2.17 8.38
C CYS A 91 -7.98 -2.14 8.80
N ALA A 92 -8.87 -2.52 7.88
CA ALA A 92 -10.31 -2.56 8.14
C ALA A 92 -10.73 -3.64 9.16
N LEU A 93 -9.89 -4.66 9.39
CA LEU A 93 -10.17 -5.73 10.34
C LEU A 93 -9.90 -5.33 11.80
N GLY A 94 -9.18 -4.23 12.04
CA GLY A 94 -8.88 -3.75 13.39
C GLY A 94 -8.21 -4.82 14.27
N ALA A 95 -8.75 -5.04 15.47
CA ALA A 95 -8.22 -6.04 16.40
C ALA A 95 -8.41 -7.49 15.91
N ALA A 96 -9.42 -7.76 15.07
CA ALA A 96 -9.68 -9.10 14.53
C ALA A 96 -8.70 -9.50 13.40
N CYS A 97 -7.73 -8.65 13.07
CA CYS A 97 -6.73 -8.95 12.06
C CYS A 97 -5.78 -10.06 12.55
N GLY A 98 -5.71 -11.18 11.82
CA GLY A 98 -4.78 -12.26 12.13
C GLY A 98 -3.30 -11.93 11.84
N PHE A 99 -3.01 -10.73 11.34
CA PHE A 99 -1.66 -10.27 10.97
C PHE A 99 -1.13 -9.24 11.94
N ARG A 100 0.19 -9.22 12.13
CA ARG A 100 0.82 -8.34 13.11
C ARG A 100 0.68 -6.87 12.71
N HIS A 101 0.04 -6.09 13.57
CA HIS A 101 -0.05 -4.63 13.45
C HIS A 101 1.19 -4.00 14.07
N GLY A 102 2.18 -3.67 13.25
CA GLY A 102 3.42 -3.07 13.73
C GLY A 102 4.45 -2.86 12.63
N ALA A 103 5.44 -2.01 12.93
CA ALA A 103 6.61 -1.82 12.10
C ALA A 103 7.52 -3.06 12.21
N GLY A 104 7.30 -4.03 11.34
CA GLY A 104 8.29 -5.07 11.10
C GLY A 104 9.44 -4.47 10.30
N GLU A 105 10.63 -4.37 10.89
CA GLU A 105 11.87 -4.19 10.12
C GLU A 105 12.08 -5.45 9.29
N ILE A 106 11.82 -5.35 7.99
CA ILE A 106 12.15 -6.41 7.04
C ILE A 106 13.30 -5.90 6.19
N THR A 107 14.51 -6.29 6.55
CA THR A 107 15.70 -6.01 5.73
C THR A 107 15.78 -7.06 4.63
N GLY A 108 15.74 -6.63 3.37
CA GLY A 108 15.90 -7.52 2.23
C GLY A 108 16.59 -6.83 1.07
N PRO A 109 17.37 -7.55 0.26
CA PRO A 109 18.06 -6.97 -0.87
C PRO A 109 17.05 -6.40 -1.88
N ARG A 110 17.38 -5.25 -2.45
CA ARG A 110 16.55 -4.62 -3.48
C ARG A 110 16.56 -5.49 -4.76
N PRO A 111 15.40 -5.90 -5.28
CA PRO A 111 15.35 -6.70 -6.50
C PRO A 111 15.84 -5.92 -7.73
N ARG A 112 16.37 -6.64 -8.73
CA ARG A 112 16.80 -6.07 -10.01
C ARG A 112 15.63 -5.41 -10.77
N LYS A 113 15.95 -4.47 -11.66
CA LYS A 113 14.97 -3.68 -12.43
C LYS A 113 13.93 -4.55 -13.16
N VAL A 114 14.38 -5.59 -13.87
CA VAL A 114 13.48 -6.50 -14.62
C VAL A 114 12.48 -7.21 -13.69
N THR A 115 12.96 -7.72 -12.57
CA THR A 115 12.12 -8.36 -11.55
C THR A 115 11.13 -7.36 -10.97
N ARG A 116 11.58 -6.15 -10.64
CA ARG A 116 10.73 -5.07 -10.13
C ARG A 116 9.57 -4.76 -11.08
N ASP A 117 9.82 -4.64 -12.37
CA ASP A 117 8.79 -4.25 -13.34
C ASP A 117 7.74 -5.37 -13.50
N LYS A 118 8.17 -6.65 -13.44
CA LYS A 118 7.26 -7.80 -13.36
C LYS A 118 6.40 -7.78 -12.08
N LEU A 119 7.01 -7.51 -10.92
CA LEU A 119 6.30 -7.43 -9.65
C LEU A 119 5.26 -6.30 -9.65
N LYS A 120 5.60 -5.13 -10.20
CA LYS A 120 4.66 -4.02 -10.40
C LYS A 120 3.48 -4.42 -11.29
N ALA A 121 3.74 -5.12 -12.38
CA ALA A 121 2.67 -5.61 -13.27
C ALA A 121 1.75 -6.63 -12.57
N VAL A 122 2.30 -7.50 -11.72
CA VAL A 122 1.51 -8.44 -10.91
C VAL A 122 0.63 -7.69 -9.91
N ILE A 123 1.20 -6.75 -9.15
CA ILE A 123 0.43 -5.94 -8.18
C ILE A 123 -0.68 -5.16 -8.90
N ALA A 124 -0.37 -4.51 -10.02
CA ALA A 124 -1.35 -3.78 -10.81
C ALA A 124 -2.49 -4.69 -11.30
N ARG A 125 -2.23 -5.97 -11.60
CA ARG A 125 -3.26 -6.94 -11.98
C ARG A 125 -4.13 -7.33 -10.79
N VAL A 126 -3.53 -7.57 -9.63
CA VAL A 126 -4.25 -7.96 -8.40
C VAL A 126 -5.11 -6.82 -7.86
N CYS A 127 -4.59 -5.59 -7.87
CA CYS A 127 -5.30 -4.41 -7.37
C CYS A 127 -6.49 -3.98 -8.24
N LYS A 128 -6.62 -4.44 -9.49
CA LYS A 128 -7.80 -4.09 -10.31
C LYS A 128 -9.12 -4.59 -9.73
N ASN A 129 -9.10 -5.61 -8.86
CA ASN A 129 -10.29 -6.20 -8.25
C ASN A 129 -10.34 -5.99 -6.73
N LEU A 130 -9.97 -4.78 -6.28
CA LEU A 130 -9.77 -4.45 -4.85
C LEU A 130 -11.03 -4.59 -3.97
N GLU A 131 -12.21 -4.74 -4.56
CA GLU A 131 -13.48 -4.92 -3.85
C GLU A 131 -13.65 -6.34 -3.29
N ASP A 132 -12.96 -7.34 -3.86
CA ASP A 132 -13.11 -8.73 -3.44
C ASP A 132 -12.36 -8.99 -2.12
N PRO A 133 -12.97 -9.60 -1.10
CA PRO A 133 -12.27 -9.99 0.15
C PRO A 133 -11.12 -10.97 -0.12
N THR A 134 -11.18 -11.70 -1.24
CA THR A 134 -10.09 -12.60 -1.66
C THR A 134 -8.81 -11.85 -2.06
N THR A 135 -8.90 -10.59 -2.49
CA THR A 135 -7.71 -9.79 -2.81
C THR A 135 -6.91 -9.42 -1.57
N HIS A 136 -7.56 -9.21 -0.43
CA HIS A 136 -6.88 -8.95 0.84
C HIS A 136 -5.91 -10.10 1.18
N ALA A 137 -6.40 -11.34 1.15
CA ALA A 137 -5.58 -12.52 1.41
C ALA A 137 -4.44 -12.69 0.37
N LYS A 138 -4.71 -12.43 -0.92
CA LYS A 138 -3.69 -12.49 -1.98
C LYS A 138 -2.59 -11.45 -1.80
N LEU A 139 -2.95 -10.20 -1.50
CA LEU A 139 -1.99 -9.12 -1.26
C LEU A 139 -1.13 -9.39 -0.02
N GLN A 140 -1.76 -9.90 1.04
CA GLN A 140 -1.06 -10.26 2.26
C GLN A 140 -0.07 -11.42 2.02
N LYS A 141 -0.48 -12.46 1.27
CA LYS A 141 0.41 -13.56 0.87
C LYS A 141 1.58 -13.09 0.01
N LEU A 142 1.35 -12.14 -0.91
CA LEU A 142 2.41 -11.55 -1.74
C LEU A 142 3.40 -10.71 -0.91
N ALA A 143 2.90 -10.00 0.09
CA ALA A 143 3.74 -9.16 0.94
C ALA A 143 4.64 -9.96 1.88
N GLY A 144 4.22 -11.14 2.34
CA GLY A 144 5.06 -12.04 3.15
C GLY A 144 6.31 -12.52 2.41
N GLY A 145 6.29 -12.60 1.08
CA GLY A 145 7.41 -13.12 0.30
C GLY A 145 8.59 -12.15 0.09
N CYS A 146 8.39 -10.82 0.18
CA CYS A 146 9.45 -9.85 -0.07
C CYS A 146 9.13 -8.45 0.49
N HIS A 147 10.09 -7.84 1.20
CA HIS A 147 9.99 -6.45 1.68
C HIS A 147 9.65 -5.44 0.57
N TYR A 148 10.27 -5.61 -0.60
CA TYR A 148 10.05 -4.72 -1.74
C TYR A 148 8.60 -4.78 -2.25
N LEU A 149 8.01 -5.98 -2.27
CA LEU A 149 6.60 -6.16 -2.65
C LEU A 149 5.68 -5.46 -1.66
N ARG A 150 5.93 -5.62 -0.36
CA ARG A 150 5.16 -4.95 0.69
C ARG A 150 5.16 -3.43 0.51
N SER A 151 6.34 -2.84 0.29
CA SER A 151 6.47 -1.39 0.06
C SER A 151 5.69 -0.92 -1.18
N LEU A 152 5.74 -1.68 -2.27
CA LEU A 152 4.99 -1.36 -3.49
C LEU A 152 3.48 -1.46 -3.30
N ILE A 153 3.00 -2.46 -2.55
CA ILE A 153 1.58 -2.61 -2.25
C ILE A 153 1.10 -1.43 -1.40
N ILE A 154 1.84 -1.07 -0.34
CA ILE A 154 1.50 0.09 0.52
C ILE A 154 1.43 1.37 -0.31
N GLN A 155 2.46 1.62 -1.14
CA GLN A 155 2.47 2.78 -2.03
C GLN A 155 1.24 2.81 -2.93
N LYS A 156 0.89 1.67 -3.56
CA LYS A 156 -0.27 1.59 -4.45
C LYS A 156 -1.58 1.86 -3.72
N LEU A 157 -1.76 1.31 -2.52
CA LEU A 157 -2.94 1.56 -1.68
C LEU A 157 -3.07 3.05 -1.31
N ASN A 158 -1.95 3.72 -1.03
CA ASN A 158 -1.92 5.15 -0.71
C ASN A 158 -2.21 6.02 -1.94
N ASP A 159 -1.67 5.65 -3.11
CA ASP A 159 -1.97 6.33 -4.37
C ASP A 159 -3.48 6.25 -4.70
N ASP A 160 -4.08 5.07 -4.49
CA ASP A 160 -5.51 4.85 -4.72
C ASP A 160 -6.36 5.64 -3.72
N ALA A 161 -5.96 5.70 -2.44
CA ALA A 161 -6.60 6.57 -1.44
C ALA A 161 -6.53 8.05 -1.82
N SER A 162 -5.37 8.51 -2.27
CA SER A 162 -5.15 9.90 -2.73
C SER A 162 -5.92 10.23 -4.02
N SER A 163 -6.14 9.24 -4.88
CA SER A 163 -6.94 9.39 -6.10
C SER A 163 -8.44 9.55 -5.82
N CYS A 164 -8.95 8.92 -4.75
CA CYS A 164 -10.33 9.07 -4.32
C CYS A 164 -10.59 10.45 -3.71
N ALA A 165 -9.67 10.96 -2.89
CA ALA A 165 -9.82 12.28 -2.24
C ALA A 165 -10.03 13.43 -3.25
N ARG A 166 -9.35 13.38 -4.41
CA ARG A 166 -9.45 14.41 -5.46
C ARG A 166 -10.77 14.43 -6.24
N ARG A 167 -11.59 13.37 -6.15
CA ARG A 167 -12.87 13.30 -6.89
C ARG A 167 -14.06 13.85 -6.11
N HIS A 168 -13.90 14.10 -4.82
CA HIS A 168 -14.99 14.51 -3.92
C HIS A 168 -14.82 15.91 -3.32
N GLY A 169 -13.77 16.65 -3.71
CA GLY A 169 -13.54 18.05 -3.33
C GLY A 169 -13.62 18.95 -4.54
#